data_AF-A0A254UM81-F1
#
_entry.id   AF-A0A254UM81-F1
#
_cell.length_a   1.000
_cell.length_b   1.000
_cell.length_c   1.000
_cell.angle_alpha   90.00
_cell.angle_beta   90.00
_cell.angle_gamma   90.00
#
_symmetry.space_group_name_H-M   'P 1'
#
loop_
_entity.id
_entity.type
_entity.pdbx_description
1 polymer ?
#
loop_
_entity_poly.entity_id
_entity_poly.type
_entity_poly.pdbx_seq_one_letter_code
_entity_poly.pdbx_strand_id
1 'polypeptide(L)'
;MGSLSPFPPAPKAGLDWANLDMTKHLPVNGHVELRFHQSTQSWTSPSLVTGNQISISGLCPGLNYGQQCYEGLKAVRRRHRRRDSLQEEESIAVFRPTFHAARMARSAAAVCLPQVPEHLFLECIRLAVAANAEYVPPVDAEGFLYIRPVLFGASDGLPLGPCEETIFAVYCHPARAYHGMQGIKGLVCEEFDRAAPRGMGRFKVGGNYAPVWRHAGKAMKMGYHITLHLDSETHSLVEEFATSGFLGHKVVDGQDVLVVPESENAIESVTGSSLEFLAKREGWKVDKAPLPFSSLGELDEVIAVGTAAAAVPVASIDRLSTGEKYAFKATGEGKLLDLARIMRGIQKGQQPDSEDWCFEVTGF
;
A
#
# COMPACT_ATOMS: atom_id res chain seq x y z
N MET A 1 12.92 -15.76 -36.91
CA MET A 1 11.94 -15.12 -36.02
C MET A 1 11.64 -16.13 -34.91
N GLY A 2 12.28 -15.99 -33.74
CA GLY A 2 12.01 -16.91 -32.62
C GLY A 2 10.59 -16.69 -32.14
N SER A 3 9.83 -17.77 -31.89
CA SER A 3 8.50 -17.64 -31.30
C SER A 3 8.66 -16.94 -29.95
N LEU A 4 8.10 -15.74 -29.80
CA LEU A 4 8.00 -15.08 -28.51
C LEU A 4 7.28 -16.04 -27.58
N SER A 5 7.92 -16.43 -26.48
CA SER A 5 7.27 -17.21 -25.44
C SER A 5 6.02 -16.45 -24.98
N PRO A 6 4.89 -17.14 -24.75
CA PRO A 6 3.66 -16.49 -24.32
C PRO A 6 3.90 -15.76 -22.99
N PHE A 7 3.43 -14.51 -22.90
CA PHE A 7 3.39 -13.73 -21.67
C PHE A 7 1.96 -13.75 -21.11
N PRO A 8 1.79 -13.94 -19.78
CA PRO A 8 2.83 -14.18 -18.78
C PRO A 8 3.37 -15.62 -18.84
N PRO A 9 4.63 -15.87 -18.43
CA PRO A 9 5.12 -17.23 -18.23
C PRO A 9 4.30 -17.94 -17.14
N ALA A 10 4.37 -19.27 -17.15
CA ALA A 10 3.78 -20.09 -16.09
C ALA A 10 4.35 -19.70 -14.71
N PRO A 11 3.56 -19.79 -13.62
CA PRO A 11 4.07 -19.59 -12.27
C PRO A 11 5.24 -20.53 -11.95
N LYS A 12 6.19 -20.05 -11.14
CA LYS A 12 7.40 -20.79 -10.77
C LYS A 12 7.04 -22.13 -10.12
N ALA A 13 7.52 -23.22 -10.71
CA ALA A 13 7.32 -24.56 -10.16
C ALA A 13 8.07 -24.74 -8.83
N GLY A 14 7.49 -25.54 -7.93
CA GLY A 14 8.10 -25.89 -6.64
C GLY A 14 8.05 -24.80 -5.56
N LEU A 15 7.46 -23.63 -5.83
CA LEU A 15 7.26 -22.62 -4.80
C LEU A 15 5.99 -22.90 -3.99
N ASP A 16 6.09 -22.86 -2.67
CA ASP A 16 4.95 -23.01 -1.76
C ASP A 16 4.16 -21.70 -1.67
N TRP A 17 3.22 -21.53 -2.59
CA TRP A 17 2.34 -20.36 -2.67
C TRP A 17 1.44 -20.17 -1.43
N ALA A 18 1.19 -21.24 -0.66
CA ALA A 18 0.32 -21.17 0.51
C ALA A 18 1.01 -20.53 1.73
N ASN A 19 2.34 -20.66 1.80
CA ASN A 19 3.19 -20.24 2.92
C ASN A 19 4.14 -19.07 2.58
N LEU A 20 3.75 -18.20 1.64
CA LEU A 20 4.50 -16.98 1.34
C LEU A 20 4.55 -16.03 2.54
N ASP A 21 5.75 -15.56 2.86
CA ASP A 21 6.02 -14.65 3.98
C ASP A 21 6.81 -13.44 3.48
N MET A 22 6.26 -12.23 3.66
CA MET A 22 6.91 -10.97 3.27
C MET A 22 8.19 -10.65 4.05
N THR A 23 8.40 -11.31 5.20
CA THR A 23 9.55 -11.07 6.08
C THR A 23 10.73 -11.99 5.81
N LYS A 24 10.53 -13.06 5.03
CA LYS A 24 11.57 -14.02 4.67
C LYS A 24 12.10 -13.73 3.28
N HIS A 25 13.41 -13.77 3.13
CA HIS A 25 14.04 -13.58 1.84
C HIS A 25 13.60 -14.68 0.86
N LEU A 26 13.06 -14.25 -0.28
CA LEU A 26 12.81 -15.11 -1.42
C LEU A 26 13.51 -14.50 -2.64
N PRO A 27 14.51 -15.18 -3.23
CA PRO A 27 15.25 -14.63 -4.36
C PRO A 27 14.32 -14.53 -5.57
N VAL A 28 14.22 -13.33 -6.13
CA VAL A 28 13.56 -13.02 -7.40
C VAL A 28 14.64 -12.71 -8.45
N ASN A 29 14.26 -12.56 -9.72
CA ASN A 29 15.22 -12.42 -10.82
C ASN A 29 16.00 -11.10 -10.74
N GLY A 30 15.34 -10.02 -10.31
CA GLY A 30 15.99 -8.72 -10.18
C GLY A 30 15.04 -7.59 -9.79
N HIS A 31 15.59 -6.38 -9.80
CA HIS A 31 14.87 -5.12 -9.64
C HIS A 31 15.21 -4.18 -10.80
N VAL A 32 14.35 -3.20 -11.05
CA VAL A 32 14.62 -2.17 -12.06
C VAL A 32 15.01 -0.89 -11.37
N GLU A 33 16.09 -0.24 -11.80
CA GLU A 33 16.51 1.05 -11.29
C GLU A 33 16.83 2.07 -12.39
N LEU A 34 16.67 3.35 -12.05
CA LEU A 34 17.24 4.48 -12.76
C LEU A 34 17.73 5.54 -11.79
N ARG A 35 18.56 6.44 -12.32
CA ARG A 35 19.25 7.48 -11.56
C ARG A 35 18.85 8.85 -12.07
N PHE A 36 18.70 9.79 -11.16
CA PHE A 36 18.57 11.20 -11.49
C PHE A 36 19.88 11.92 -11.16
N HIS A 37 20.36 12.72 -12.10
CA HIS A 37 21.54 13.56 -11.93
C HIS A 37 21.12 15.03 -11.85
N GLN A 38 21.42 15.68 -10.74
CA GLN A 38 21.06 17.08 -10.50
C GLN A 38 21.81 18.02 -11.44
N SER A 39 23.08 17.76 -11.74
CA SER A 39 23.89 18.56 -12.67
C SER A 39 23.31 18.65 -14.09
N THR A 40 22.64 17.58 -14.55
CA THR A 40 22.02 17.53 -15.89
C THR A 40 20.50 17.67 -15.86
N GLN A 41 19.89 17.69 -14.67
CA GLN A 41 18.43 17.68 -14.48
C GLN A 41 17.73 16.54 -15.25
N SER A 42 18.35 15.36 -15.30
CA SER A 42 17.85 14.26 -16.14
C SER A 42 17.88 12.91 -15.45
N TRP A 43 16.95 12.07 -15.87
CA TRP A 43 16.85 10.66 -15.51
C TRP A 43 17.60 9.79 -16.52
N THR A 44 18.29 8.77 -16.04
CA THR A 44 18.85 7.70 -16.89
C THR A 44 17.73 6.78 -17.40
N SER A 45 18.05 5.96 -18.41
CA SER A 45 17.13 4.90 -18.85
C SER A 45 16.99 3.82 -17.75
N PRO A 46 15.80 3.21 -17.60
CA PRO A 46 15.60 2.08 -16.70
C PRO A 46 16.54 0.93 -17.03
N SER A 47 17.10 0.29 -16.00
CA SER A 47 18.00 -0.86 -16.12
C SER A 47 17.56 -1.98 -15.19
N LEU A 48 17.59 -3.22 -15.68
CA LEU A 48 17.34 -4.40 -14.86
C LEU A 48 18.64 -4.83 -14.18
N VAL A 49 18.62 -4.94 -12.87
CA VAL A 49 19.74 -5.37 -12.04
C VAL A 49 19.39 -6.68 -11.34
N THR A 50 20.30 -7.65 -11.42
CA THR A 50 20.10 -8.98 -10.82
C THR A 50 20.00 -8.91 -9.30
N GLY A 51 19.03 -9.61 -8.72
CA GLY A 51 18.81 -9.67 -7.28
C GLY A 51 18.19 -8.39 -6.69
N ASN A 52 18.35 -8.20 -5.38
CA ASN A 52 17.71 -7.13 -4.60
C ASN A 52 18.71 -6.28 -3.78
N GLN A 53 20.00 -6.38 -4.10
CA GLN A 53 21.07 -5.65 -3.42
C GLN A 53 21.38 -4.37 -4.18
N ILE A 54 21.68 -3.31 -3.43
CA ILE A 54 22.07 -2.02 -3.98
C ILE A 54 23.34 -1.53 -3.26
N SER A 55 24.33 -1.10 -4.02
CA SER A 55 25.60 -0.58 -3.49
C SER A 55 25.55 0.95 -3.51
N ILE A 56 25.66 1.57 -2.35
CA ILE A 56 25.59 3.02 -2.15
C ILE A 56 26.64 3.48 -1.14
N SER A 57 26.99 4.75 -1.17
CA SER A 57 27.85 5.34 -0.14
C SER A 57 27.15 5.29 1.22
N GLY A 58 27.89 4.90 2.27
CA GLY A 58 27.42 5.00 3.65
C GLY A 58 27.16 6.45 4.10
N LEU A 59 27.63 7.44 3.35
CA LEU A 59 27.40 8.86 3.61
C LEU A 59 26.10 9.38 2.99
N CYS A 60 25.38 8.60 2.18
CA CYS A 60 24.27 9.17 1.43
C CYS A 60 23.11 9.68 2.32
N PRO A 61 22.41 10.77 1.92
CA PRO A 61 21.31 11.34 2.71
C PRO A 61 20.11 10.42 2.91
N GLY A 62 19.87 9.48 2.00
CA GLY A 62 18.83 8.47 2.15
C GLY A 62 19.02 7.64 3.43
N LEU A 63 20.27 7.31 3.77
CA LEU A 63 20.62 6.58 4.99
C LEU A 63 20.73 7.48 6.22
N ASN A 64 21.33 8.66 6.09
CA ASN A 64 21.73 9.48 7.24
C ASN A 64 20.66 10.50 7.67
N TYR A 65 19.86 11.01 6.74
CA TYR A 65 18.88 12.07 6.99
C TYR A 65 17.43 11.66 6.67
N GLY A 66 17.23 10.38 6.32
CA GLY A 66 15.90 9.88 5.95
C GLY A 66 15.34 10.54 4.70
N GLN A 67 16.20 11.03 3.81
CA GLN A 67 15.82 11.65 2.53
C GLN A 67 15.37 10.57 1.55
N GLN A 68 14.20 9.99 1.82
CA GLN A 68 13.65 8.85 1.10
C GLN A 68 12.13 8.78 1.19
N CYS A 69 11.51 8.30 0.12
CA CYS A 69 10.10 7.94 0.08
C CYS A 69 9.91 6.62 -0.67
N TYR A 70 8.77 5.98 -0.49
CA TYR A 70 8.51 4.68 -1.08
C TYR A 70 7.03 4.46 -1.37
N GLU A 71 6.76 3.42 -2.16
CA GLU A 71 5.41 2.99 -2.50
C GLU A 71 5.17 1.49 -2.22
N GLY A 72 3.91 1.08 -2.37
CA GLY A 72 3.51 -0.31 -2.20
C GLY A 72 2.33 -0.66 -3.07
N LEU A 73 2.56 -1.49 -4.08
CA LEU A 73 1.55 -1.94 -5.04
C LEU A 73 1.48 -3.47 -5.08
N LYS A 74 0.49 -3.98 -5.83
CA LYS A 74 0.29 -5.41 -6.09
C LYS A 74 0.19 -5.67 -7.58
N ALA A 75 0.93 -6.65 -8.07
CA ALA A 75 0.60 -7.32 -9.32
C ALA A 75 -0.16 -8.61 -9.02
N VAL A 76 -1.22 -8.86 -9.77
CA VAL A 76 -2.08 -10.03 -9.63
C VAL A 76 -2.22 -10.70 -10.99
N ARG A 77 -2.12 -12.03 -11.01
CA ARG A 77 -2.41 -12.84 -12.19
C ARG A 77 -3.91 -13.02 -12.33
N ARG A 78 -4.40 -12.80 -13.54
CA ARG A 78 -5.82 -12.83 -13.90
C ARG A 78 -6.07 -13.89 -14.94
N ARG A 79 -7.33 -14.25 -15.08
CA ARG A 79 -7.81 -15.13 -16.12
C ARG A 79 -8.95 -14.43 -16.84
N HIS A 80 -8.80 -14.25 -18.15
CA HIS A 80 -9.80 -13.64 -19.00
C HIS A 80 -10.23 -14.61 -20.09
N ARG A 81 -11.51 -14.55 -20.45
CA ARG A 81 -12.07 -15.31 -21.55
C ARG A 81 -12.17 -14.39 -22.77
N ARG A 82 -11.52 -14.75 -23.88
CA ARG A 82 -11.71 -14.00 -25.13
C ARG A 82 -13.14 -14.23 -25.63
N ARG A 83 -13.77 -13.18 -26.18
CA ARG A 83 -15.11 -13.28 -26.79
C ARG A 83 -15.15 -14.31 -27.93
N ASP A 84 -14.02 -14.51 -28.61
CA ASP A 84 -13.94 -15.34 -29.82
C ASP A 84 -13.15 -16.65 -29.63
N SER A 85 -12.80 -17.03 -28.38
CA SER A 85 -12.13 -18.32 -28.12
C SER A 85 -12.68 -19.02 -26.88
N LEU A 86 -12.65 -20.35 -26.91
CA LEU A 86 -12.92 -21.19 -25.73
C LEU A 86 -11.70 -21.30 -24.79
N GLN A 87 -10.57 -20.68 -25.15
CA GLN A 87 -9.35 -20.70 -24.36
C GLN A 87 -9.33 -19.51 -23.40
N GLU A 88 -9.03 -19.82 -22.14
CA GLU A 88 -8.78 -18.82 -21.11
C GLU A 88 -7.33 -18.33 -21.26
N GLU A 89 -7.15 -17.01 -21.36
CA GLU A 89 -5.82 -16.38 -21.38
C GLU A 89 -5.53 -15.78 -20.01
N GLU A 90 -4.29 -15.93 -19.57
CA GLU A 90 -3.82 -15.26 -18.36
C GLU A 90 -3.21 -13.91 -18.70
N SER A 91 -3.43 -12.92 -17.84
CA SER A 91 -2.70 -11.65 -17.87
C SER A 91 -2.19 -11.33 -16.46
N ILE A 92 -1.27 -10.38 -16.36
CA ILE A 92 -0.84 -9.81 -15.09
C ILE A 92 -1.22 -8.34 -15.10
N ALA A 93 -1.83 -7.86 -14.03
CA ALA A 93 -2.17 -6.45 -13.91
C ALA A 93 -1.77 -5.87 -12.55
N VAL A 94 -1.47 -4.57 -12.56
CA VAL A 94 -1.15 -3.77 -11.39
C VAL A 94 -2.31 -2.84 -11.07
N PHE A 95 -2.73 -2.82 -9.82
CA PHE A 95 -3.88 -2.02 -9.39
C PHE A 95 -3.50 -0.57 -9.09
N ARG A 96 -4.16 0.37 -9.79
CA ARG A 96 -4.12 1.84 -9.69
C ARG A 96 -2.71 2.46 -9.64
N PRO A 97 -1.73 2.05 -10.49
CA PRO A 97 -0.35 2.52 -10.35
C PRO A 97 -0.16 4.02 -10.58
N THR A 98 -1.03 4.69 -11.34
CA THR A 98 -1.03 6.15 -11.52
C THR A 98 -1.32 6.90 -10.21
N PHE A 99 -2.21 6.37 -9.36
CA PHE A 99 -2.44 6.92 -8.02
C PHE A 99 -1.16 6.87 -7.18
N HIS A 100 -0.47 5.72 -7.22
CA HIS A 100 0.78 5.53 -6.50
C HIS A 100 1.88 6.46 -7.04
N ALA A 101 1.99 6.65 -8.35
CA ALA A 101 2.92 7.59 -8.98
C ALA A 101 2.70 9.02 -8.46
N ALA A 102 1.45 9.49 -8.46
CA ALA A 102 1.09 10.81 -7.97
C ALA A 102 1.40 11.00 -6.47
N ARG A 103 1.12 9.99 -5.63
CA ARG A 103 1.44 10.05 -4.19
C ARG A 103 2.93 10.02 -3.94
N MET A 104 3.69 9.24 -4.71
CA MET A 104 5.14 9.22 -4.63
C MET A 104 5.76 10.56 -5.04
N ALA A 105 5.25 11.19 -6.11
CA ALA A 105 5.70 12.52 -6.54
C ALA A 105 5.51 13.58 -5.44
N ARG A 106 4.34 13.60 -4.77
CA ARG A 106 4.10 14.47 -3.60
C ARG A 106 5.08 14.15 -2.46
N SER A 107 5.30 12.88 -2.18
CA SER A 107 6.22 12.45 -1.10
C SER A 107 7.67 12.82 -1.40
N ALA A 108 8.12 12.66 -2.65
CA ALA A 108 9.45 13.04 -3.12
C ALA A 108 9.69 14.54 -2.96
N ALA A 109 8.75 15.37 -3.40
CA ALA A 109 8.82 16.81 -3.24
C ALA A 109 8.96 17.23 -1.76
N ALA A 110 8.22 16.56 -0.86
CA ALA A 110 8.23 16.86 0.57
C ALA A 110 9.58 16.56 1.26
N VAL A 111 10.42 15.70 0.67
CA VAL A 111 11.77 15.38 1.18
C VAL A 111 12.89 15.89 0.25
N CYS A 112 12.61 16.91 -0.57
CA CYS A 112 13.59 17.52 -1.47
C CYS A 112 14.23 16.54 -2.47
N LEU A 113 13.47 15.55 -2.95
CA LEU A 113 13.88 14.62 -4.00
C LEU A 113 13.23 14.98 -5.34
N PRO A 114 13.89 14.69 -6.48
CA PRO A 114 13.30 14.85 -7.80
C PRO A 114 12.05 13.96 -7.93
N GLN A 115 11.00 14.50 -8.54
CA GLN A 115 9.78 13.73 -8.79
C GLN A 115 10.03 12.78 -9.97
N VAL A 116 9.71 11.49 -9.81
CA VAL A 116 9.75 10.52 -10.91
C VAL A 116 8.58 10.82 -11.85
N PRO A 117 8.82 11.11 -13.14
CA PRO A 117 7.75 11.28 -14.11
C PRO A 117 6.85 10.04 -14.16
N GLU A 118 5.54 10.23 -14.24
CA GLU A 118 4.56 9.12 -14.18
C GLU A 118 4.87 8.02 -15.21
N HIS A 119 5.18 8.38 -16.45
CA HIS A 119 5.52 7.40 -17.49
C HIS A 119 6.76 6.57 -17.16
N LEU A 120 7.79 7.14 -16.53
CA LEU A 120 8.97 6.39 -16.07
C LEU A 120 8.63 5.49 -14.89
N PHE A 121 7.81 5.97 -13.95
CA PHE A 121 7.33 5.17 -12.83
C PHE A 121 6.57 3.92 -13.31
N LEU A 122 5.63 4.10 -14.26
CA LEU A 122 4.86 3.01 -14.85
C LEU A 122 5.76 2.05 -15.65
N GLU A 123 6.71 2.56 -16.43
CA GLU A 123 7.63 1.73 -17.21
C GLU A 123 8.52 0.87 -16.29
N CYS A 124 9.04 1.43 -15.21
CA CYS A 124 9.81 0.65 -14.23
C CYS A 124 8.98 -0.42 -13.53
N ILE A 125 7.72 -0.14 -13.20
CA ILE A 125 6.80 -1.15 -12.67
C ILE A 125 6.59 -2.26 -13.70
N ARG A 126 6.29 -1.91 -14.94
CA ARG A 126 6.07 -2.86 -16.03
C ARG A 126 7.29 -3.78 -16.21
N LEU A 127 8.48 -3.21 -16.33
CA LEU A 127 9.73 -3.95 -16.50
C LEU A 127 10.05 -4.84 -15.29
N ALA A 128 9.88 -4.33 -14.06
CA ALA A 128 10.15 -5.10 -12.84
C ALA A 128 9.18 -6.28 -12.68
N VAL A 129 7.89 -6.08 -12.98
CA VAL A 129 6.91 -7.17 -12.95
C VAL A 129 7.14 -8.16 -14.08
N ALA A 130 7.44 -7.70 -15.30
CA ALA A 130 7.73 -8.56 -16.44
C ALA A 130 8.96 -9.45 -16.19
N ALA A 131 10.04 -8.89 -15.63
CA ALA A 131 11.25 -9.62 -15.25
C ALA A 131 10.99 -10.71 -14.19
N ASN A 132 9.97 -10.51 -13.35
CA ASN A 132 9.65 -11.38 -12.22
C ASN A 132 8.29 -12.08 -12.40
N ALA A 133 7.77 -12.20 -13.61
CA ALA A 133 6.40 -12.62 -13.87
C ALA A 133 6.09 -14.06 -13.40
N GLU A 134 7.09 -14.95 -13.39
CA GLU A 134 6.97 -16.31 -12.82
C GLU A 134 6.70 -16.31 -11.31
N TYR A 135 7.07 -15.24 -10.59
CA TYR A 135 6.84 -15.09 -9.15
C TYR A 135 5.47 -14.46 -8.83
N VAL A 136 4.67 -14.09 -9.84
CA VAL A 136 3.28 -13.70 -9.61
C VAL A 136 2.46 -14.96 -9.33
N PRO A 137 1.82 -15.06 -8.15
CA PRO A 137 1.09 -16.27 -7.77
C PRO A 137 0.04 -16.71 -8.80
N PRO A 138 -0.27 -18.02 -8.87
CA PRO A 138 -1.35 -18.54 -9.71
C PRO A 138 -2.69 -17.84 -9.45
N VAL A 139 -3.59 -17.82 -10.44
CA VAL A 139 -4.92 -17.17 -10.35
C VAL A 139 -5.73 -17.65 -9.13
N ASP A 140 -5.66 -18.96 -8.86
CA ASP A 140 -6.40 -19.63 -7.79
C ASP A 140 -5.71 -19.52 -6.42
N ALA A 141 -4.47 -19.00 -6.38
CA ALA A 141 -3.76 -18.77 -5.13
C ALA A 141 -4.24 -17.48 -4.45
N GLU A 142 -4.18 -17.49 -3.11
CA GLU A 142 -4.39 -16.29 -2.30
C GLU A 142 -3.09 -15.49 -2.15
N GLY A 143 -2.59 -14.92 -3.24
CA GLY A 143 -1.32 -14.18 -3.23
C GLY A 143 -1.25 -13.07 -4.28
N PHE A 144 -0.17 -12.30 -4.19
CA PHE A 144 0.19 -11.25 -5.15
C PHE A 144 1.72 -11.11 -5.21
N LEU A 145 2.23 -10.54 -6.29
CA LEU A 145 3.60 -10.02 -6.29
C LEU A 145 3.55 -8.60 -5.72
N TYR A 146 4.15 -8.40 -4.55
CA TYR A 146 4.27 -7.08 -3.94
C TYR A 146 5.34 -6.29 -4.69
N ILE A 147 5.00 -5.06 -5.08
CA ILE A 147 5.90 -4.15 -5.79
C ILE A 147 6.28 -3.03 -4.82
N ARG A 148 7.58 -2.78 -4.68
CA ARG A 148 8.17 -1.79 -3.77
C ARG A 148 9.03 -0.80 -4.57
N PRO A 149 8.43 0.27 -5.09
CA PRO A 149 9.19 1.43 -5.53
C PRO A 149 9.80 2.15 -4.33
N VAL A 150 11.08 2.54 -4.43
CA VAL A 150 11.80 3.35 -3.44
C VAL A 150 12.55 4.45 -4.18
N LEU A 151 12.61 5.63 -3.58
CA LEU A 151 13.34 6.79 -4.07
C LEU A 151 14.13 7.38 -2.91
N PHE A 152 15.43 7.57 -3.08
CA PHE A 152 16.27 8.11 -2.02
C PHE A 152 17.51 8.82 -2.55
N GLY A 153 17.98 9.81 -1.78
CA GLY A 153 19.22 10.52 -2.07
C GLY A 153 20.43 9.61 -1.92
N ALA A 154 21.22 9.47 -2.99
CA ALA A 154 22.29 8.48 -3.12
C ALA A 154 23.69 9.09 -3.28
N SER A 155 23.82 10.43 -3.22
CA SER A 155 25.11 11.13 -3.31
C SER A 155 26.15 10.62 -2.31
N ASP A 156 27.41 10.59 -2.74
CA ASP A 156 28.56 10.28 -1.87
C ASP A 156 28.96 11.51 -1.03
N GLY A 157 28.16 11.78 0.00
CA GLY A 157 28.35 12.89 0.91
C GLY A 157 27.09 13.20 1.69
N LEU A 158 27.18 14.18 2.58
CA LEU A 158 26.13 14.57 3.52
C LEU A 158 25.51 15.94 3.18
N PRO A 159 25.00 16.18 1.95
CA PRO A 159 24.37 17.45 1.64
C PRO A 159 23.09 17.65 2.46
N LEU A 160 22.86 18.89 2.88
CA LEU A 160 21.63 19.35 3.52
C LEU A 160 20.75 20.04 2.47
N GLY A 161 20.19 19.25 1.55
CA GLY A 161 19.42 19.78 0.41
C GLY A 161 19.22 18.76 -0.71
N PRO A 162 19.01 19.20 -1.96
CA PRO A 162 18.97 18.32 -3.13
C PRO A 162 20.26 17.49 -3.25
N CYS A 163 20.11 16.20 -3.56
CA CYS A 163 21.23 15.33 -3.87
C CYS A 163 21.71 15.51 -5.32
N GLU A 164 23.01 15.39 -5.55
CA GLU A 164 23.57 15.28 -6.91
C GLU A 164 23.09 14.01 -7.61
N GLU A 165 22.99 12.90 -6.87
CA GLU A 165 22.47 11.63 -7.38
C GLU A 165 21.30 11.15 -6.52
N THR A 166 20.20 10.79 -7.18
CA THR A 166 19.05 10.12 -6.54
C THR A 166 18.80 8.81 -7.27
N ILE A 167 18.53 7.73 -6.52
CA ILE A 167 18.17 6.43 -7.12
C ILE A 167 16.67 6.20 -6.93
N PHE A 168 16.00 5.84 -8.03
CA PHE A 168 14.67 5.23 -8.01
C PHE A 168 14.80 3.75 -8.39
N ALA A 169 14.33 2.87 -7.51
CA ALA A 169 14.39 1.43 -7.71
C ALA A 169 13.04 0.76 -7.43
N VAL A 170 12.68 -0.24 -8.22
CA VAL A 170 11.44 -1.01 -8.10
C VAL A 170 11.77 -2.47 -7.83
N TYR A 171 11.53 -2.88 -6.58
CA TYR A 171 11.72 -4.25 -6.12
C TYR A 171 10.41 -5.04 -6.20
N CYS A 172 10.54 -6.36 -6.31
CA CYS A 172 9.41 -7.29 -6.29
C CYS A 172 9.60 -8.36 -5.21
N HIS A 173 8.51 -8.77 -4.57
CA HIS A 173 8.52 -9.87 -3.60
C HIS A 173 7.17 -10.60 -3.61
N PRO A 174 7.11 -11.92 -3.85
CA PRO A 174 5.86 -12.66 -3.75
C PRO A 174 5.36 -12.65 -2.30
N ALA A 175 4.06 -12.46 -2.12
CA ALA A 175 3.46 -12.25 -0.83
C ALA A 175 2.02 -12.77 -0.79
N ARG A 176 1.52 -12.98 0.42
CA ARG A 176 0.11 -13.27 0.70
C ARG A 176 -0.43 -12.22 1.64
N ALA A 177 -1.73 -11.91 1.52
CA ALA A 177 -2.39 -11.06 2.50
C ALA A 177 -2.38 -11.77 3.86
N TYR A 178 -2.27 -11.01 4.95
CA TYR A 178 -2.38 -11.58 6.28
C TYR A 178 -3.80 -12.13 6.46
N HIS A 179 -3.96 -13.46 6.51
CA HIS A 179 -5.27 -14.08 6.68
C HIS A 179 -5.48 -14.44 8.15
N GLY A 180 -6.49 -13.79 8.73
CA GLY A 180 -7.10 -14.12 10.00
C GLY A 180 -8.44 -13.40 10.00
N MET A 181 -9.53 -14.10 9.69
CA MET A 181 -10.89 -13.54 9.65
C MET A 181 -11.44 -13.20 11.05
N GLN A 182 -10.55 -13.07 12.04
CA GLN A 182 -10.87 -12.60 13.37
C GLN A 182 -10.54 -11.11 13.44
N GLY A 183 -11.52 -10.32 13.87
CA GLY A 183 -11.30 -8.91 14.09
C GLY A 183 -10.12 -8.64 15.01
N ILE A 184 -9.23 -7.74 14.57
CA ILE A 184 -8.07 -7.35 15.35
C ILE A 184 -8.46 -6.34 16.44
N LYS A 185 -7.70 -6.33 17.53
CA LYS A 185 -7.85 -5.32 18.60
C LYS A 185 -6.91 -4.15 18.35
N GLY A 186 -7.45 -2.93 18.33
CA GLY A 186 -6.74 -1.67 18.24
C GLY A 186 -6.45 -1.07 19.61
N LEU A 187 -5.32 -0.41 19.76
CA LEU A 187 -4.94 0.35 20.95
C LEU A 187 -4.64 1.80 20.57
N VAL A 188 -5.24 2.78 21.24
CA VAL A 188 -4.86 4.18 21.09
C VAL A 188 -3.40 4.36 21.54
N CYS A 189 -2.56 4.92 20.68
CA CYS A 189 -1.16 5.18 20.97
C CYS A 189 -0.99 6.53 21.70
N GLU A 190 -1.06 6.52 23.02
CA GLU A 190 -1.06 7.75 23.85
C GLU A 190 0.35 8.28 24.17
N GLU A 191 1.38 7.43 24.06
CA GLU A 191 2.76 7.78 24.42
C GLU A 191 3.57 8.37 23.25
N PHE A 192 2.96 8.46 22.05
CA PHE A 192 3.66 8.87 20.85
C PHE A 192 2.74 9.30 19.70
N ASP A 193 3.11 10.42 19.12
CA ASP A 193 2.52 11.00 17.92
C ASP A 193 3.27 10.55 16.67
N ARG A 194 2.57 9.91 15.72
CA ARG A 194 3.16 9.45 14.45
C ARG A 194 3.67 10.60 13.60
N ALA A 195 2.97 11.73 13.63
CA ALA A 195 3.30 12.90 12.85
C ALA A 195 2.86 14.16 13.62
N ALA A 196 3.68 15.21 13.60
CA ALA A 196 3.26 16.51 14.11
C ALA A 196 2.13 17.12 13.26
N PRO A 197 1.32 18.06 13.77
CA PRO A 197 0.16 18.62 13.05
C PRO A 197 0.48 19.25 11.68
N ARG A 198 1.70 19.75 11.50
CA ARG A 198 2.23 20.29 10.22
C ARG A 198 3.46 19.52 9.76
N GLY A 199 3.49 18.23 10.10
CA GLY A 199 4.61 17.35 9.85
C GLY A 199 4.49 16.59 8.54
N MET A 200 5.17 15.44 8.51
CA MET A 200 5.32 14.63 7.30
C MET A 200 4.24 13.56 7.14
N GLY A 201 3.22 13.54 8.00
CA GLY A 201 2.30 12.42 8.16
C GLY A 201 1.62 11.97 6.86
N ARG A 202 1.15 12.93 6.05
CA ARG A 202 0.47 12.65 4.77
C ARG A 202 1.37 12.05 3.68
N PHE A 203 2.70 12.10 3.86
CA PHE A 203 3.67 11.62 2.89
C PHE A 203 4.16 10.21 3.26
N LYS A 204 4.47 9.41 2.25
CA LYS A 204 4.91 8.02 2.44
C LYS A 204 6.43 7.93 2.60
N VAL A 205 6.92 8.43 3.73
CA VAL A 205 8.35 8.53 4.07
C VAL A 205 8.69 7.65 5.27
N GLY A 206 9.90 7.09 5.32
CA GLY A 206 10.27 6.13 6.37
C GLY A 206 10.26 6.69 7.79
N GLY A 207 10.49 8.01 7.95
CA GLY A 207 10.45 8.70 9.24
C GLY A 207 9.13 8.56 9.99
N ASN A 208 8.02 8.37 9.27
CA ASN A 208 6.71 8.18 9.88
C ASN A 208 6.46 6.73 10.36
N TYR A 209 7.34 5.79 10.02
CA TYR A 209 7.17 4.36 10.29
C TYR A 209 8.15 3.86 11.35
N ALA A 210 9.43 4.20 11.23
CA ALA A 210 10.48 3.68 12.12
C ALA A 210 10.19 3.92 13.63
N PRO A 211 9.72 5.12 14.06
CA PRO A 211 9.44 5.37 15.47
C PRO A 211 8.24 4.58 16.03
N VAL A 212 7.30 4.17 15.17
CA VAL A 212 6.05 3.51 15.57
C VAL A 212 6.30 2.10 16.12
N TRP A 213 7.35 1.42 15.66
CA TRP A 213 7.54 -0.02 15.92
C TRP A 213 7.68 -0.39 17.39
N ARG A 214 8.31 0.45 18.21
CA ARG A 214 8.40 0.20 19.66
C ARG A 214 7.02 0.23 20.34
N HIS A 215 6.15 1.13 19.89
CA HIS A 215 4.79 1.29 20.41
C HIS A 215 3.88 0.16 19.92
N ALA A 216 3.95 -0.18 18.63
CA ALA A 216 3.26 -1.34 18.08
C ALA A 216 3.69 -2.66 18.77
N GLY A 217 4.98 -2.83 19.04
CA GLY A 217 5.50 -3.99 19.77
C GLY A 217 5.03 -4.06 21.22
N LYS A 218 4.92 -2.91 21.91
CA LYS A 218 4.32 -2.83 23.26
C LYS A 218 2.84 -3.22 23.23
N ALA A 219 2.08 -2.66 22.29
CA ALA A 219 0.67 -2.98 22.09
C ALA A 219 0.46 -4.48 21.81
N MET A 220 1.31 -5.07 20.97
CA MET A 220 1.28 -6.49 20.63
C MET A 220 1.48 -7.40 21.85
N LYS A 221 2.43 -7.06 22.74
CA LYS A 221 2.63 -7.78 24.01
C LYS A 221 1.42 -7.71 24.94
N MET A 222 0.57 -6.70 24.78
CA MET A 222 -0.67 -6.52 25.55
C MET A 222 -1.89 -7.15 24.86
N GLY A 223 -1.72 -7.81 23.71
CA GLY A 223 -2.81 -8.45 22.96
C GLY A 223 -3.54 -7.52 21.98
N TYR A 224 -2.99 -6.35 21.69
CA TYR A 224 -3.46 -5.42 20.66
C TYR A 224 -2.62 -5.55 19.40
N HIS A 225 -3.25 -5.69 18.25
CA HIS A 225 -2.56 -6.08 17.01
C HIS A 225 -2.24 -4.88 16.12
N ILE A 226 -2.87 -3.73 16.39
CA ILE A 226 -2.62 -2.49 15.68
C ILE A 226 -2.77 -1.31 16.63
N THR A 227 -2.05 -0.22 16.37
CA THR A 227 -2.23 1.02 17.11
C THR A 227 -3.04 2.02 16.30
N LEU A 228 -3.93 2.74 16.97
CA LEU A 228 -4.64 3.89 16.43
C LEU A 228 -3.93 5.18 16.85
N HIS A 229 -3.65 6.06 15.90
CA HIS A 229 -3.16 7.40 16.17
C HIS A 229 -4.32 8.39 16.11
N LEU A 230 -4.39 9.25 17.12
CA LEU A 230 -5.26 10.42 17.14
C LEU A 230 -4.47 11.64 16.69
N ASP A 231 -5.16 12.74 16.42
CA ASP A 231 -4.53 14.00 16.06
C ASP A 231 -3.55 14.45 17.15
N SER A 232 -2.38 14.92 16.75
CA SER A 232 -1.31 15.24 17.70
C SER A 232 -1.47 16.56 18.43
N GLU A 233 -2.48 17.37 18.10
CA GLU A 233 -2.73 18.64 18.78
C GLU A 233 -3.64 18.46 20.00
N THR A 234 -4.74 17.72 19.84
CA THR A 234 -5.80 17.58 20.83
C THR A 234 -5.99 16.16 21.33
N HIS A 235 -5.43 15.16 20.64
CA HIS A 235 -5.58 13.73 20.95
C HIS A 235 -7.06 13.34 21.09
N SER A 236 -7.90 13.87 20.20
CA SER A 236 -9.36 13.75 20.26
C SER A 236 -10.02 13.29 18.95
N LEU A 237 -9.34 13.46 17.82
CA LEU A 237 -9.80 13.10 16.48
C LEU A 237 -9.04 11.88 15.98
N VAL A 238 -9.74 10.96 15.34
CA VAL A 238 -9.16 9.79 14.69
C VAL A 238 -8.40 10.21 13.42
N GLU A 239 -7.15 9.78 13.27
CA GLU A 239 -6.39 10.00 12.03
C GLU A 239 -6.24 8.69 11.24
N GLU A 240 -5.42 7.77 11.71
CA GLU A 240 -5.17 6.50 11.03
C GLU A 240 -4.64 5.42 11.98
N PHE A 241 -4.65 4.18 11.51
CA PHE A 241 -3.90 3.13 12.15
C PHE A 241 -2.43 3.20 11.71
N ALA A 242 -1.49 2.80 12.57
CA ALA A 242 -0.03 2.90 12.37
C ALA A 242 0.50 2.72 10.93
N THR A 243 -0.04 1.76 10.18
CA THR A 243 0.38 1.45 8.80
C THR A 243 -0.78 1.39 7.80
N SER A 244 -1.98 1.76 8.20
CA SER A 244 -3.23 1.54 7.45
C SER A 244 -4.22 2.67 7.70
N GLY A 245 -4.99 3.04 6.68
CA GLY A 245 -6.10 3.97 6.84
C GLY A 245 -7.22 3.40 7.71
N PHE A 246 -8.04 4.28 8.27
CA PHE A 246 -9.25 3.94 8.99
C PHE A 246 -10.47 4.10 8.07
N LEU A 247 -11.39 3.15 8.08
CA LEU A 247 -12.75 3.34 7.55
C LEU A 247 -13.76 2.79 8.56
N GLY A 248 -14.84 3.54 8.75
CA GLY A 248 -15.99 3.12 9.54
C GLY A 248 -17.24 2.95 8.68
N HIS A 249 -18.22 2.23 9.18
CA HIS A 249 -19.56 2.15 8.59
C HIS A 249 -20.61 2.31 9.69
N LYS A 250 -21.71 2.98 9.35
CA LYS A 250 -22.92 3.06 10.15
C LYS A 250 -24.14 3.18 9.26
N VAL A 251 -25.32 2.95 9.82
CA VAL A 251 -26.60 3.21 9.15
C VAL A 251 -27.25 4.46 9.72
N VAL A 252 -27.63 5.40 8.86
CA VAL A 252 -28.36 6.62 9.24
C VAL A 252 -29.64 6.68 8.41
N ASP A 253 -30.80 6.75 9.08
CA ASP A 253 -32.12 6.79 8.44
C ASP A 253 -32.36 5.68 7.39
N GLY A 254 -31.82 4.48 7.67
CA GLY A 254 -31.91 3.32 6.77
C GLY A 254 -30.93 3.32 5.59
N GLN A 255 -30.06 4.33 5.48
CA GLN A 255 -29.03 4.42 4.45
C GLN A 255 -27.65 4.01 5.00
N ASP A 256 -26.92 3.19 4.23
CA ASP A 256 -25.52 2.86 4.52
C ASP A 256 -24.63 4.12 4.37
N VAL A 257 -23.80 4.39 5.38
CA VAL A 257 -22.86 5.52 5.42
C VAL A 257 -21.45 5.00 5.63
N LEU A 258 -20.54 5.29 4.69
CA LEU A 258 -19.11 5.12 4.86
C LEU A 258 -18.54 6.33 5.61
N VAL A 259 -17.89 6.10 6.74
CA VAL A 259 -17.22 7.12 7.55
C VAL A 259 -15.73 7.10 7.25
N VAL A 260 -15.20 8.24 6.82
CA VAL A 260 -13.78 8.44 6.47
C VAL A 260 -13.24 9.60 7.31
N PRO A 261 -12.33 9.36 8.27
CA PRO A 261 -11.73 10.45 9.02
C PRO A 261 -10.98 11.39 8.10
N GLU A 262 -11.33 12.67 8.14
CA GLU A 262 -10.57 13.71 7.46
C GLU A 262 -9.38 14.11 8.33
N SER A 263 -8.16 13.85 7.83
CA SER A 263 -6.93 14.25 8.49
C SER A 263 -5.90 14.76 7.47
N GLU A 264 -5.25 15.85 7.85
CA GLU A 264 -4.13 16.43 7.15
C GLU A 264 -2.79 15.71 7.42
N ASN A 265 -2.77 14.78 8.37
CA ASN A 265 -1.59 13.99 8.72
C ASN A 265 -1.75 12.50 8.40
N ALA A 266 -2.88 12.07 7.83
CA ALA A 266 -3.08 10.71 7.36
C ALA A 266 -2.56 10.51 5.93
N ILE A 267 -1.98 9.34 5.65
CA ILE A 267 -1.60 8.98 4.29
C ILE A 267 -2.85 8.68 3.47
N GLU A 268 -2.96 9.29 2.29
CA GLU A 268 -4.06 9.05 1.36
C GLU A 268 -4.01 7.60 0.83
N SER A 269 -4.84 6.72 1.40
CA SER A 269 -4.84 5.28 1.10
C SER A 269 -5.49 4.99 -0.26
N VAL A 270 -4.76 4.31 -1.16
CA VAL A 270 -5.29 3.83 -2.46
C VAL A 270 -6.47 2.89 -2.22
N THR A 271 -6.33 1.97 -1.25
CA THR A 271 -7.41 1.05 -0.88
C THR A 271 -8.60 1.83 -0.33
N GLY A 272 -8.37 2.76 0.60
CA GLY A 272 -9.42 3.58 1.19
C GLY A 272 -10.19 4.40 0.14
N SER A 273 -9.47 5.08 -0.75
CA SER A 273 -10.03 5.82 -1.89
C SER A 273 -10.82 4.92 -2.84
N SER A 274 -10.36 3.69 -3.07
CA SER A 274 -11.07 2.73 -3.93
C SER A 274 -12.38 2.29 -3.26
N LEU A 275 -12.38 2.01 -1.95
CA LEU A 275 -13.61 1.66 -1.23
C LEU A 275 -14.56 2.84 -1.11
N GLU A 276 -14.05 4.07 -0.97
CA GLU A 276 -14.87 5.30 -1.01
C GLU A 276 -15.61 5.43 -2.35
N PHE A 277 -14.91 5.20 -3.47
CA PHE A 277 -15.52 5.20 -4.79
C PHE A 277 -16.59 4.10 -4.91
N LEU A 278 -16.26 2.87 -4.51
CA LEU A 278 -17.20 1.75 -4.58
C LEU A 278 -18.42 1.98 -3.69
N ALA A 279 -18.27 2.55 -2.49
CA ALA A 279 -19.39 2.88 -1.62
C ALA A 279 -20.38 3.82 -2.33
N LYS A 280 -19.90 4.88 -2.99
CA LYS A 280 -20.75 5.79 -3.77
C LYS A 280 -21.45 5.06 -4.92
N ARG A 281 -20.72 4.16 -5.60
CA ARG A 281 -21.27 3.34 -6.70
C ARG A 281 -22.39 2.41 -6.23
N GLU A 282 -22.26 1.83 -5.03
CA GLU A 282 -23.27 0.98 -4.40
C GLU A 282 -24.37 1.80 -3.68
N GLY A 283 -24.42 3.13 -3.87
CA GLY A 283 -25.49 4.01 -3.36
C GLY A 283 -25.33 4.47 -1.91
N TRP A 284 -24.16 4.27 -1.30
CA TRP A 284 -23.90 4.71 0.06
C TRP A 284 -23.61 6.20 0.11
N LYS A 285 -23.92 6.82 1.26
CA LYS A 285 -23.39 8.15 1.58
C LYS A 285 -21.94 8.00 2.03
N VAL A 286 -21.09 8.95 1.63
CA VAL A 286 -19.73 9.06 2.17
C VAL A 286 -19.67 10.29 3.07
N ASP A 287 -19.36 10.05 4.34
CA ASP A 287 -19.12 11.06 5.36
C ASP A 287 -17.61 11.20 5.58
N LYS A 288 -17.02 12.20 4.93
CA LYS A 288 -15.61 12.53 5.07
C LYS A 288 -15.49 13.82 5.87
N ALA A 289 -15.16 13.69 7.15
CA ALA A 289 -15.13 14.77 8.13
C ALA A 289 -14.19 14.40 9.30
N PRO A 290 -13.78 15.38 10.13
CA PRO A 290 -13.11 15.08 11.38
C PRO A 290 -13.94 14.11 12.23
N LEU A 291 -13.34 13.01 12.69
CA LEU A 291 -14.03 11.96 13.46
C LEU A 291 -13.58 12.00 14.92
N PRO A 292 -14.40 12.49 15.86
CA PRO A 292 -14.08 12.40 17.29
C PRO A 292 -13.94 10.94 17.74
N PHE A 293 -12.90 10.66 18.53
CA PHE A 293 -12.72 9.36 19.16
C PHE A 293 -13.94 8.95 20.00
N SER A 294 -14.57 9.94 20.66
CA SER A 294 -15.78 9.73 21.46
C SER A 294 -16.99 9.25 20.65
N SER A 295 -17.03 9.51 19.35
CA SER A 295 -18.10 9.11 18.43
C SER A 295 -17.93 7.71 17.86
N LEU A 296 -16.85 6.99 18.19
CA LEU A 296 -16.64 5.64 17.67
C LEU A 296 -17.75 4.66 18.05
N GLY A 297 -18.45 4.89 19.16
CA GLY A 297 -19.61 4.08 19.57
C GLY A 297 -20.80 4.13 18.61
N GLU A 298 -20.83 5.07 17.66
CA GLU A 298 -21.87 5.16 16.62
C GLU A 298 -21.61 4.26 15.41
N LEU A 299 -20.43 3.63 15.31
CA LEU A 299 -20.04 2.82 14.17
C LEU A 299 -20.44 1.35 14.38
N ASP A 300 -20.99 0.73 13.34
CA ASP A 300 -21.31 -0.69 13.28
C ASP A 300 -20.06 -1.54 13.00
N GLU A 301 -19.24 -1.10 12.05
CA GLU A 301 -18.06 -1.78 11.54
C GLU A 301 -16.89 -0.80 11.45
N VAL A 302 -15.68 -1.28 11.74
CA VAL A 302 -14.43 -0.56 11.47
C VAL A 302 -13.46 -1.51 10.80
N ILE A 303 -12.79 -1.03 9.75
CA ILE A 303 -11.70 -1.74 9.09
C ILE A 303 -10.43 -0.90 9.01
N ALA A 304 -9.28 -1.56 9.14
CA ALA A 304 -7.98 -1.03 8.75
C ALA A 304 -7.73 -1.36 7.27
N VAL A 305 -7.39 -0.35 6.46
CA VAL A 305 -7.18 -0.50 5.02
C VAL A 305 -5.79 -0.11 4.55
N GLY A 306 -5.20 -0.95 3.71
CA GLY A 306 -3.89 -0.67 3.11
C GLY A 306 -3.57 -1.64 2.00
N THR A 307 -2.54 -1.36 1.19
CA THR A 307 -2.18 -2.24 0.07
C THR A 307 -1.93 -3.65 0.58
N ALA A 308 -1.00 -3.86 1.52
CA ALA A 308 -0.63 -5.20 1.99
C ALA A 308 -1.80 -5.94 2.68
N ALA A 309 -2.47 -5.26 3.61
CA ALA A 309 -3.55 -5.81 4.44
C ALA A 309 -4.91 -5.93 3.71
N ALA A 310 -5.08 -5.26 2.58
CA ALA A 310 -6.36 -5.04 1.89
C ALA A 310 -7.39 -4.36 2.81
N ALA A 311 -8.17 -5.14 3.56
CA ALA A 311 -9.17 -4.68 4.51
C ALA A 311 -9.20 -5.66 5.69
N VAL A 312 -8.91 -5.17 6.89
CA VAL A 312 -8.82 -5.99 8.11
C VAL A 312 -9.86 -5.50 9.12
N PRO A 313 -10.85 -6.33 9.51
CA PRO A 313 -11.83 -5.96 10.53
C PRO A 313 -11.19 -5.65 11.87
N VAL A 314 -11.69 -4.61 12.54
CA VAL A 314 -11.28 -4.21 13.88
C VAL A 314 -12.40 -4.57 14.85
N ALA A 315 -12.13 -5.46 15.80
CA ALA A 315 -13.11 -5.93 16.79
C ALA A 315 -13.30 -4.93 17.94
N SER A 316 -12.24 -4.26 18.35
CA SER A 316 -12.32 -3.21 19.37
C SER A 316 -11.20 -2.20 19.22
N ILE A 317 -11.43 -1.00 19.75
CA ILE A 317 -10.41 0.03 19.95
C ILE A 317 -10.50 0.46 21.41
N ASP A 318 -9.37 0.38 22.10
CA ASP A 318 -9.28 0.63 23.54
C ASP A 318 -8.36 1.85 23.78
N ARG A 319 -8.73 2.73 24.72
CA ARG A 319 -7.90 3.82 25.25
C ARG A 319 -7.67 3.58 26.74
N LEU A 320 -6.44 3.28 27.12
CA LEU A 320 -6.15 2.74 28.45
C LEU A 320 -6.16 3.80 29.54
N SER A 321 -5.75 5.04 29.23
CA SER A 321 -5.72 6.12 30.22
C SER A 321 -7.12 6.48 30.75
N THR A 322 -8.15 6.33 29.92
CA THR A 322 -9.55 6.67 30.24
C THR A 322 -10.41 5.45 30.54
N GLY A 323 -9.96 4.25 30.15
CA GLY A 323 -10.75 3.01 30.23
C GLY A 323 -11.83 2.91 29.14
N GLU A 324 -11.86 3.84 28.18
CA GLU A 324 -12.80 3.81 27.06
C GLU A 324 -12.51 2.62 26.15
N LYS A 325 -13.58 1.94 25.73
CA LYS A 325 -13.50 0.81 24.81
C LYS A 325 -14.70 0.79 23.89
N TYR A 326 -14.42 0.83 22.59
CA TYR A 326 -15.43 0.69 21.54
C TYR A 326 -15.29 -0.67 20.88
N ALA A 327 -16.41 -1.34 20.64
CA ALA A 327 -16.45 -2.67 20.03
C ALA A 327 -17.29 -2.61 18.74
N PHE A 328 -16.89 -3.38 17.74
CA PHE A 328 -17.49 -3.36 16.40
C PHE A 328 -17.75 -4.79 15.91
N LYS A 329 -18.64 -4.93 14.92
CA LYS A 329 -18.84 -6.20 14.22
C LYS A 329 -17.58 -6.53 13.41
N ALA A 330 -17.01 -7.72 13.64
CA ALA A 330 -15.75 -8.12 13.02
C ALA A 330 -15.66 -9.64 12.74
N THR A 331 -16.77 -10.22 12.28
CA THR A 331 -16.95 -11.67 12.04
C THR A 331 -16.37 -12.16 10.71
N GLY A 332 -15.59 -11.34 9.99
CA GLY A 332 -15.13 -11.66 8.63
C GLY A 332 -16.22 -11.48 7.54
N GLU A 333 -17.40 -11.05 7.96
CA GLU A 333 -18.52 -10.62 7.13
C GLU A 333 -18.92 -9.21 7.55
N GLY A 334 -19.43 -8.42 6.60
CA GLY A 334 -19.77 -7.03 6.85
C GLY A 334 -19.80 -6.21 5.58
N LYS A 335 -20.53 -5.10 5.64
CA LYS A 335 -20.76 -4.16 4.55
C LYS A 335 -19.43 -3.62 3.99
N LEU A 336 -18.47 -3.30 4.86
CA LEU A 336 -17.15 -2.81 4.44
C LEU A 336 -16.33 -3.91 3.74
N LEU A 337 -16.49 -5.17 4.17
CA LEU A 337 -15.83 -6.30 3.53
C LEU A 337 -16.46 -6.67 2.19
N ASP A 338 -17.77 -6.43 2.01
CA ASP A 338 -18.44 -6.59 0.71
C ASP A 338 -17.81 -5.66 -0.34
N LEU A 339 -17.60 -4.38 0.01
CA LEU A 339 -16.87 -3.44 -0.86
C LEU A 339 -15.44 -3.92 -1.16
N ALA A 340 -14.75 -4.47 -0.17
CA ALA A 340 -13.40 -5.02 -0.35
C ALA A 340 -13.39 -6.26 -1.27
N ARG A 341 -14.45 -7.08 -1.26
CA ARG A 341 -14.63 -8.23 -2.17
C ARG A 341 -14.89 -7.76 -3.61
N ILE A 342 -15.67 -6.70 -3.80
CA ILE A 342 -15.86 -6.05 -5.12
C ILE A 342 -14.50 -5.60 -5.67
N MET A 343 -13.75 -4.82 -4.90
CA MET A 343 -12.42 -4.34 -5.29
C MET A 343 -11.48 -5.52 -5.63
N ARG A 344 -11.48 -6.58 -4.82
CA ARG A 344 -10.69 -7.80 -5.08
C ARG A 344 -11.12 -8.49 -6.37
N GLY A 345 -12.42 -8.52 -6.66
CA GLY A 345 -12.98 -9.04 -7.92
C GLY A 345 -12.42 -8.29 -9.13
N ILE A 346 -12.39 -6.96 -9.08
CA ILE A 346 -11.77 -6.10 -10.10
C ILE A 346 -10.27 -6.44 -10.23
N GLN A 347 -9.55 -6.52 -9.11
CA GLN A 347 -8.11 -6.83 -9.08
C GLN A 347 -7.78 -8.22 -9.69
N LYS A 348 -8.68 -9.19 -9.57
CA LYS A 348 -8.54 -10.54 -10.13
C LYS A 348 -9.14 -10.71 -11.53
N GLY A 349 -9.76 -9.67 -12.10
CA GLY A 349 -10.45 -9.74 -13.39
C GLY A 349 -11.78 -10.52 -13.36
N GLN A 350 -12.32 -10.77 -12.16
CA GLN A 350 -13.60 -11.45 -11.93
C GLN A 350 -14.80 -10.49 -12.01
N GLN A 351 -14.54 -9.19 -11.90
CA GLN A 351 -15.51 -8.13 -12.14
C GLN A 351 -14.98 -7.16 -13.19
N PRO A 352 -15.87 -6.45 -13.93
CA PRO A 352 -15.46 -5.43 -14.87
C PRO A 352 -14.64 -4.33 -14.20
N ASP A 353 -13.58 -3.91 -14.85
CA ASP A 353 -12.77 -2.75 -14.46
C ASP A 353 -13.24 -1.51 -15.22
N SER A 354 -14.45 -1.04 -14.90
CA SER A 354 -15.07 0.09 -15.63
C SER A 354 -14.37 1.43 -15.40
N GLU A 355 -13.53 1.50 -14.37
CA GLU A 355 -12.81 2.69 -13.94
C GLU A 355 -11.36 2.74 -14.45
N ASP A 356 -10.97 1.79 -15.31
CA ASP A 356 -9.60 1.63 -15.83
C ASP A 356 -8.54 1.61 -14.70
N TRP A 357 -8.87 0.96 -13.58
CA TRP A 357 -7.98 0.90 -12.42
C TRP A 357 -6.81 -0.05 -12.63
N CYS A 358 -6.88 -0.98 -13.57
CA CYS A 358 -5.93 -2.06 -13.69
C CYS A 358 -5.04 -1.88 -14.91
N PHE A 359 -3.76 -1.59 -14.64
CA PHE A 359 -2.74 -1.48 -15.65
C PHE A 359 -2.23 -2.88 -16.04
N GLU A 360 -2.48 -3.31 -17.27
CA GLU A 360 -1.95 -4.57 -17.79
C GLU A 360 -0.44 -4.50 -18.01
N VAL A 361 0.26 -5.54 -17.54
CA VAL A 361 1.70 -5.69 -17.73
C VAL A 361 1.94 -6.43 -19.04
N THR A 362 2.81 -5.89 -19.88
CA THR A 362 3.27 -6.54 -21.10
C THR A 362 4.71 -7.04 -20.94
N GLY A 363 5.08 -8.05 -21.73
CA GLY A 363 6.44 -8.59 -21.79
C GLY A 363 7.48 -7.61 -22.36
N PHE A 364 8.72 -8.08 -22.50
CA PHE A 364 9.83 -7.32 -23.08
C PHE A 364 9.72 -7.14 -24.59
#